data_AF-A0A950G782-F1
#
_entry.id   AF-A0A950G782-F1
#
_cell.length_a   1.000
_cell.length_b   1.000
_cell.length_c   1.000
_cell.angle_alpha   90.00
_cell.angle_beta   90.00
_cell.angle_gamma   90.00
#
_symmetry.space_group_name_H-M   'P 1'
#
loop_
_entity.id
_entity.type
_entity.pdbx_description
1 polymer ?
#
loop_
_entity_poly.entity_id
_entity_poly.type
_entity_poly.pdbx_seq_one_letter_code
_entity_poly.pdbx_strand_id
1 'polypeptide(L)'
;MNLKSEIDYFTEMRLLDKARLLNLFLHELADEARGTYGPMIDEVHDTAHLRFVNELTHRLTRVIEQLLAEDATRPSDDVVLRMLLSPRADKVAERLVYNAYARAIHGFESYDTTVLMGG
;
A
#
# COMPACT_ATOMS: atom_id res chain seq x y z
N MET A 1 11.70 4.75 8.40
CA MET A 1 10.55 3.89 8.75
C MET A 1 11.06 2.64 9.46
N ASN A 2 10.45 2.27 10.58
CA ASN A 2 10.82 1.06 11.34
C ASN A 2 9.79 -0.04 11.05
N LEU A 3 10.18 -1.08 10.31
CA LEU A 3 9.27 -2.15 9.89
C LEU A 3 8.53 -2.82 11.06
N LYS A 4 9.19 -2.98 12.21
CA LYS A 4 8.53 -3.59 13.37
C LYS A 4 7.43 -2.69 13.90
N SER A 5 7.70 -1.39 14.03
CA SER A 5 6.69 -0.42 14.45
C SER A 5 5.50 -0.36 13.50
N GLU A 6 5.71 -0.44 12.18
CA GLU A 6 4.63 -0.48 11.19
C GLU A 6 3.77 -1.76 11.30
N ILE A 7 4.40 -2.91 11.54
CA ILE A 7 3.69 -4.18 11.77
C ILE A 7 2.84 -4.08 13.04
N ASP A 8 3.43 -3.59 14.12
CA ASP A 8 2.76 -3.47 15.42
C ASP A 8 1.55 -2.49 15.29
N TYR A 9 1.75 -1.32 14.66
CA TYR A 9 0.69 -0.35 14.35
C TYR A 9 -0.44 -0.97 13.53
N PHE A 10 -0.12 -1.59 12.39
CA PHE A 10 -1.14 -2.18 11.52
C PHE A 10 -1.91 -3.28 12.24
N THR A 11 -1.23 -4.13 13.02
CA THR A 11 -1.86 -5.24 13.74
C THR A 11 -2.93 -4.77 14.71
N GLU A 12 -2.69 -3.64 15.40
CA GLU A 12 -3.60 -3.05 16.39
C GLU A 12 -4.83 -2.36 15.78
N MET A 13 -4.81 -2.07 14.47
CA MET A 13 -5.93 -1.43 13.78
C MET A 13 -7.17 -2.32 13.74
N ARG A 14 -8.35 -1.69 13.75
CA ARG A 14 -9.62 -2.37 13.46
C ARG A 14 -9.60 -2.89 12.03
N LEU A 15 -10.34 -3.97 11.78
CA LEU A 15 -10.43 -4.61 10.47
C LEU A 15 -10.80 -3.60 9.37
N LEU A 16 -11.85 -2.81 9.56
CA LEU A 16 -12.25 -1.83 8.54
C LEU A 16 -11.16 -0.79 8.25
N ASP A 17 -10.41 -0.39 9.27
CA ASP A 17 -9.34 0.60 9.13
C ASP A 17 -8.12 0.02 8.42
N LYS A 18 -7.80 -1.26 8.63
CA LYS A 18 -6.82 -2.01 7.82
C LYS A 18 -7.20 -1.99 6.34
N ALA A 19 -8.44 -2.31 6.02
CA ALA A 19 -8.93 -2.30 4.64
C ALA A 19 -8.84 -0.90 4.01
N ARG A 20 -9.23 0.13 4.75
CA ARG A 20 -9.17 1.53 4.30
C ARG A 20 -7.74 1.99 4.04
N LEU A 21 -6.81 1.71 4.95
CA LEU A 21 -5.40 2.06 4.77
C LEU A 21 -4.80 1.34 3.57
N LEU A 22 -5.04 0.03 3.42
CA LEU A 22 -4.56 -0.72 2.25
C LEU A 22 -5.19 -0.22 0.95
N ASN A 23 -6.45 0.20 0.96
CA ASN A 23 -7.11 0.81 -0.20
C ASN A 23 -6.52 2.18 -0.55
N LEU A 24 -6.22 3.01 0.45
CA LEU A 24 -5.53 4.28 0.23
C LEU A 24 -4.11 4.04 -0.31
N PHE A 25 -3.42 3.02 0.20
CA PHE A 25 -2.13 2.62 -0.32
C PHE A 25 -2.19 2.16 -1.79
N LEU A 26 -3.23 1.42 -2.19
CA LEU A 26 -3.46 1.08 -3.61
C LEU A 26 -3.61 2.32 -4.50
N HIS A 27 -4.34 3.33 -4.01
CA HIS A 27 -4.49 4.61 -4.73
C HIS A 27 -3.14 5.31 -4.92
N GLU A 28 -2.38 5.46 -3.84
CA GLU A 28 -1.07 6.10 -3.87
C GLU A 28 -0.06 5.34 -4.74
N LEU A 29 -0.16 4.01 -4.77
CA LEU A 29 0.67 3.15 -5.60
C LEU A 29 0.36 3.32 -7.09
N ALA A 30 -0.93 3.46 -7.44
CA ALA A 30 -1.35 3.76 -8.81
C ALA A 30 -0.83 5.14 -9.27
N ASP A 31 -0.78 6.12 -8.36
CA ASP A 31 -0.23 7.43 -8.66
C ASP A 31 1.30 7.40 -8.83
N GLU A 32 2.04 6.64 -8.00
CA GLU A 32 3.48 6.40 -8.25
C GLU A 32 3.75 5.72 -9.59
N ALA A 33 2.90 4.77 -10.00
CA ALA A 33 3.07 4.06 -11.27
C ALA A 33 2.98 4.99 -12.49
N ARG A 34 2.34 6.16 -12.38
CA ARG A 34 2.32 7.15 -13.47
C ARG A 34 3.72 7.63 -13.83
N GLY A 35 4.67 7.57 -12.91
CA GLY A 35 6.07 7.88 -13.16
C GLY A 35 6.79 6.87 -14.06
N THR A 36 6.12 5.81 -14.50
CA THR A 36 6.63 4.83 -15.48
C THR A 36 6.17 5.12 -16.92
N TYR A 37 5.21 6.04 -17.08
CA TYR A 37 4.64 6.40 -18.37
C TYR A 37 5.56 7.35 -19.12
N GLY A 38 5.66 7.15 -20.43
CA GLY A 38 6.36 8.04 -21.34
C GLY A 38 5.60 9.34 -21.60
N PRO A 39 6.23 10.29 -22.31
CA PRO A 39 5.59 11.55 -22.70
C PRO A 39 4.38 11.34 -23.64
N MET A 40 4.33 10.21 -24.35
CA MET A 40 3.23 9.86 -25.25
C MET A 40 2.25 8.88 -24.59
N ILE A 41 0.98 8.91 -25.01
CA ILE A 41 -0.13 8.16 -24.39
C ILE A 41 0.08 6.64 -24.44
N ASP A 42 0.77 6.14 -25.46
CA ASP A 42 1.04 4.74 -25.75
C ASP A 42 2.44 4.27 -25.29
N GLU A 43 3.18 5.14 -24.61
CA GLU A 43 4.55 4.87 -24.20
C GLU A 43 4.65 4.53 -22.71
N VAL A 44 5.38 3.47 -22.41
CA VAL A 44 5.82 3.12 -21.05
C VAL A 44 7.34 3.03 -21.09
N HIS A 45 8.03 3.98 -20.46
CA HIS A 45 9.49 3.99 -20.46
C HIS A 45 10.08 3.03 -19.41
N ASP A 46 9.27 2.57 -18.45
CA ASP A 46 9.70 1.65 -17.40
C ASP A 46 8.70 0.49 -17.17
N THR A 47 8.70 -0.45 -18.12
CA THR A 47 7.77 -1.60 -18.11
C THR A 47 8.00 -2.53 -16.91
N ALA A 48 9.23 -2.66 -16.43
CA ALA A 48 9.55 -3.56 -15.33
C ALA A 48 8.87 -3.10 -14.03
N HIS A 49 8.99 -1.82 -13.71
CA HIS A 49 8.37 -1.26 -12.51
C HIS A 49 6.86 -1.13 -12.63
N LEU A 50 6.33 -0.83 -13.82
CA LEU A 50 4.88 -0.85 -14.05
C LEU A 50 4.30 -2.24 -13.79
N ARG A 51 4.94 -3.29 -14.30
CA ARG A 51 4.53 -4.68 -14.04
C ARG A 51 4.60 -5.00 -12.55
N PHE A 52 5.69 -4.62 -11.87
CA PHE A 52 5.83 -4.82 -10.43
C PHE A 52 4.67 -4.18 -9.65
N VAL A 53 4.33 -2.92 -9.94
CA VAL A 53 3.20 -2.25 -9.30
C VAL A 53 1.90 -2.98 -9.60
N ASN A 54 1.66 -3.39 -10.85
CA ASN A 54 0.43 -4.11 -11.20
C ASN A 54 0.27 -5.43 -10.43
N GLU A 55 1.33 -6.23 -10.33
CA GLU A 55 1.33 -7.48 -9.53
C GLU A 55 1.07 -7.20 -8.05
N LEU A 56 1.64 -6.12 -7.51
CA LEU A 56 1.44 -5.72 -6.13
C LEU A 56 -0.02 -5.28 -5.89
N THR A 57 -0.60 -4.51 -6.80
CA THR A 57 -2.00 -4.10 -6.79
C THR A 57 -2.94 -5.30 -6.76
N HIS A 58 -2.72 -6.30 -7.62
CA HIS A 58 -3.52 -7.52 -7.61
C HIS A 58 -3.47 -8.26 -6.27
N ARG A 59 -2.27 -8.43 -5.70
CA ARG A 59 -2.10 -9.10 -4.40
C ARG A 59 -2.80 -8.34 -3.28
N LEU A 60 -2.65 -7.02 -3.24
CA LEU A 60 -3.26 -6.20 -2.21
C LEU A 60 -4.78 -6.14 -2.32
N THR A 61 -5.31 -6.06 -3.54
CA THR A 61 -6.76 -6.12 -3.76
C THR A 61 -7.32 -7.44 -3.21
N ARG A 62 -6.63 -8.56 -3.43
CA ARG A 62 -7.02 -9.85 -2.83
C ARG A 62 -6.92 -9.83 -1.31
N VAL A 63 -5.86 -9.28 -0.73
CA VAL A 63 -5.73 -9.17 0.73
C VAL A 63 -6.86 -8.34 1.35
N ILE A 64 -7.23 -7.22 0.72
CA ILE A 64 -8.34 -6.37 1.16
C ILE A 64 -9.66 -7.13 1.13
N GLU A 65 -9.95 -7.83 0.03
CA GLU A 65 -11.17 -8.62 -0.08
C GLU A 65 -11.23 -9.74 0.97
N GLN A 66 -10.14 -10.48 1.18
CA GLN A 66 -10.07 -11.50 2.23
C GLN A 66 -10.24 -10.92 3.62
N LEU A 67 -9.68 -9.74 3.86
CA LEU A 67 -9.80 -9.04 5.13
C LEU A 67 -11.25 -8.62 5.38
N LEU A 68 -11.94 -8.05 4.38
CA LEU A 68 -13.35 -7.66 4.48
C LEU A 68 -14.31 -8.85 4.57
N ALA A 69 -13.94 -9.99 3.99
CA ALA A 69 -14.70 -11.23 4.07
C ALA A 69 -14.43 -12.04 5.35
N GLU A 70 -13.51 -11.58 6.22
CA GLU A 70 -13.03 -12.32 7.39
C GLU A 70 -12.52 -13.73 7.03
N ASP A 71 -11.89 -13.86 5.86
CA ASP A 71 -11.37 -15.13 5.33
C ASP A 71 -10.19 -15.63 6.19
N ALA A 72 -10.36 -16.81 6.79
CA ALA A 72 -9.35 -17.46 7.64
C ALA A 72 -8.07 -17.85 6.89
N THR A 73 -8.09 -17.89 5.55
CA THR A 73 -6.92 -18.19 4.71
C THR A 73 -6.09 -16.94 4.38
N ARG A 74 -6.51 -15.76 4.84
CA ARG A 74 -5.79 -14.50 4.66
C ARG A 74 -4.36 -14.61 5.23
N PRO A 75 -3.34 -14.07 4.55
CA PRO A 75 -2.02 -13.88 5.14
C PRO A 75 -2.09 -13.06 6.44
N SER A 76 -1.25 -13.39 7.42
CA SER A 76 -1.14 -12.62 8.66
C SER A 76 -0.63 -11.19 8.40
N ASP A 77 -0.94 -10.29 9.32
CA ASP A 77 -0.61 -8.87 9.22
C ASP A 77 0.90 -8.64 9.03
N ASP A 78 1.74 -9.38 9.75
CA ASP A 78 3.19 -9.30 9.62
C ASP A 78 3.69 -9.77 8.24
N VAL A 79 3.06 -10.79 7.64
CA VAL A 79 3.39 -11.27 6.31
C VAL A 79 3.04 -10.22 5.26
N VAL A 80 1.86 -9.60 5.37
CA VAL A 80 1.44 -8.51 4.48
C VAL A 80 2.44 -7.34 4.58
N LEU A 81 2.73 -6.86 5.79
CA LEU A 81 3.61 -5.71 5.97
C LEU A 81 5.05 -6.01 5.58
N ARG A 82 5.55 -7.23 5.79
CA ARG A 82 6.87 -7.63 5.27
C ARG A 82 6.89 -7.71 3.75
N MET A 83 5.84 -8.23 3.11
CA MET A 83 5.72 -8.23 1.65
C MET A 83 5.80 -6.81 1.09
N LEU A 84 5.21 -5.83 1.79
CA LEU A 84 5.22 -4.43 1.38
C LEU A 84 6.53 -3.73 1.71
N LEU A 85 7.02 -3.86 2.93
CA LEU A 85 7.99 -2.91 3.48
C LEU A 85 9.37 -3.51 3.75
N SER A 86 9.61 -4.77 3.39
CA SER A 86 10.96 -5.33 3.48
C SER A 86 11.90 -4.70 2.46
N PRO A 87 13.20 -4.58 2.80
CA PRO A 87 14.21 -4.14 1.85
C PRO A 87 14.22 -5.00 0.58
N ARG A 88 14.37 -4.36 -0.58
CA ARG A 88 14.47 -5.01 -1.89
C ARG A 88 15.84 -4.76 -2.51
N ALA A 89 16.26 -5.70 -3.35
CA ALA A 89 17.43 -5.52 -4.21
C ALA A 89 17.19 -4.41 -5.25
N ASP A 90 15.98 -4.39 -5.81
CA ASP A 90 15.52 -3.34 -6.70
C ASP A 90 15.10 -2.10 -5.89
N LYS A 91 15.91 -1.03 -6.00
CA LYS A 91 15.72 0.21 -5.24
C LYS A 91 14.70 1.15 -5.83
N VAL A 92 14.39 1.03 -7.12
CA VAL A 92 13.31 1.82 -7.72
C VAL A 92 11.97 1.24 -7.27
N ALA A 93 11.81 -0.08 -7.33
CA ALA A 93 10.64 -0.78 -6.78
C ALA A 93 10.45 -0.50 -5.27
N GLU A 94 11.52 -0.54 -4.48
CA GLU A 94 11.48 -0.18 -3.05
C GLU A 94 10.94 1.24 -2.83
N ARG A 95 11.46 2.21 -3.59
CA ARG A 95 11.07 3.61 -3.44
C ARG A 95 9.61 3.86 -3.83
N LEU A 96 9.13 3.26 -4.90
CA LEU A 96 7.71 3.36 -5.31
C LEU A 96 6.79 2.92 -4.16
N VAL A 97 7.08 1.77 -3.55
CA VAL A 97 6.29 1.24 -2.43
C VAL A 97 6.37 2.15 -1.20
N TYR A 98 7.57 2.60 -0.83
CA TYR A 98 7.74 3.45 0.35
C TYR A 98 7.08 4.82 0.19
N ASN A 99 7.19 5.44 -0.97
CA ASN A 99 6.55 6.72 -1.25
C ASN A 99 5.03 6.61 -1.13
N ALA A 100 4.46 5.60 -1.79
CA ALA A 100 3.02 5.36 -1.74
C ALA A 100 2.55 5.05 -0.32
N TYR A 101 3.28 4.22 0.43
CA TYR A 101 2.91 3.86 1.81
C TYR A 101 3.00 5.06 2.75
N ALA A 102 4.05 5.87 2.64
CA ALA A 102 4.21 7.07 3.46
C ALA A 102 3.08 8.08 3.24
N ARG A 103 2.66 8.30 1.97
CA ARG A 103 1.51 9.17 1.67
C ARG A 103 0.20 8.57 2.16
N ALA A 104 0.02 7.26 2.04
CA ALA A 104 -1.18 6.60 2.54
C ALA A 104 -1.31 6.71 4.07
N ILE A 105 -0.24 6.47 4.83
CA ILE A 105 -0.26 6.64 6.30
C ILE A 105 -0.59 8.09 6.68
N HIS A 106 0.12 9.06 6.09
CA HIS A 106 -0.14 10.47 6.37
C HIS A 106 -1.58 10.89 6.02
N GLY A 107 -2.09 10.45 4.87
CA GLY A 107 -3.48 10.69 4.48
C GLY A 107 -4.46 10.06 5.46
N PHE A 108 -4.22 8.80 5.85
CA PHE A 108 -5.06 8.07 6.78
C PHE A 108 -5.17 8.75 8.15
N GLU A 109 -4.05 9.17 8.73
CA GLU A 109 -3.99 9.89 10.02
C GLU A 109 -4.70 11.25 9.95
N SER A 110 -4.60 11.95 8.82
CA SER A 110 -5.25 13.25 8.63
C SER A 110 -6.78 13.15 8.60
N TYR A 111 -7.33 12.06 8.05
CA TYR A 111 -8.76 11.78 8.04
C TYR A 111 -9.28 11.44 9.44
N ASP A 112 -8.52 10.70 10.24
CA ASP A 112 -8.91 10.36 11.61
C ASP A 112 -8.92 11.61 12.52
N THR A 113 -7.95 12.50 12.34
CA THR A 113 -7.86 13.78 13.07
C THR A 113 -9.01 14.73 12.73
N THR A 114 -9.45 14.77 11.48
CA THR A 114 -10.55 15.66 11.05
C THR A 114 -11.93 15.18 11.55
N VAL A 115 -12.12 13.88 11.75
CA VAL A 115 -13.36 13.34 12.35
C VAL A 115 -13.45 13.68 13.84
N LEU A 116 -12.32 13.71 14.57
CA LEU A 116 -12.29 14.03 16.00
C LEU A 116 -12.49 15.53 16.30
N MET A 117 -12.18 16.43 15.37
CA MET A 117 -12.37 17.88 15.56
C MET A 117 -13.71 18.42 15.05
N GLY A 118 -14.54 17.58 14.42
CA GLY A 118 -15.85 17.95 13.88
C GLY A 118 -17.06 17.50 14.71
N GLY A 119 -16.83 16.96 15.91
CA GLY A 119 -17.86 16.46 16.84
C GLY A 119 -18.23 17.45 17.95
#